data_AF-A0A0N8VRZ2-F1
#
_entry.id   AF-A0A0N8VRZ2-F1
#
_cell.length_a   1.000
_cell.length_b   1.000
_cell.length_c   1.000
_cell.angle_alpha   90.00
_cell.angle_beta   90.00
_cell.angle_gamma   90.00
#
_symmetry.space_group_name_H-M   'P 1'
#
loop_
_entity.id
_entity.type
_entity.pdbx_description
1 polymer ?
#
loop_
_entity_poly.entity_id
_entity_poly.type
_entity_poly.pdbx_seq_one_letter_code
_entity_poly.pdbx_strand_id
1 'polypeptide(L)'
;AFRTLEQEGLLVRFGGRGFQVRSVSANDIAGAVEVRGVLEGLAARLTAERGLSPEGRAALELCLLQGDELFEKGFVTEDDLEVYHDLNMRFHQVIIEGSHTPAIADALTRNDHLPFASATALAVDRKDMAREYRRFNYAHMQHHSVFDALVNGQGARAEAMMREHANATLRYAEIFSSAVASERMRVIQRSD
;
A
#
# COMPACT_ATOMS: atom_id res chain seq x y z
N ALA A 1 20.96 17.78 6.47
CA ALA A 1 21.22 16.38 6.82
C ALA A 1 20.47 16.00 8.11
N PHE A 2 21.04 16.11 9.32
CA PHE A 2 20.37 15.63 10.56
C PHE A 2 19.02 16.28 10.89
N ARG A 3 18.83 17.59 10.66
CA ARG A 3 17.51 18.25 10.85
C ARG A 3 16.46 17.83 9.82
N THR A 4 16.89 17.47 8.62
CA THR A 4 16.01 16.96 7.56
C THR A 4 15.52 15.56 7.93
N LEU A 5 16.43 14.70 8.38
CA LEU A 5 16.10 13.36 8.89
C LEU A 5 15.26 13.40 10.19
N GLU A 6 15.43 14.43 11.03
CA GLU A 6 14.54 14.71 12.18
C GLU A 6 13.13 15.14 11.71
N GLN A 7 13.03 15.99 10.69
CA GLN A 7 11.74 16.40 10.11
C GLN A 7 11.02 15.27 9.38
N GLU A 8 11.76 14.36 8.75
CA GLU A 8 11.25 13.13 8.11
C GLU A 8 10.93 12.02 9.13
N GLY A 9 11.16 12.26 10.42
CA GLY A 9 10.83 11.32 11.50
C GLY A 9 11.76 10.11 11.60
N LEU A 10 12.86 10.08 10.83
CA LEU A 10 13.86 9.01 10.80
C LEU A 10 14.83 9.09 12.00
N LEU A 11 14.96 10.27 12.60
CA LEU A 11 15.78 10.52 13.79
C LEU A 11 14.97 11.17 14.91
N VAL A 12 15.25 10.76 16.14
CA VAL A 12 14.78 11.42 17.37
C VAL A 12 15.97 12.03 18.11
N ARG A 13 15.76 13.17 18.79
CA ARG A 13 16.82 13.76 19.62
C ARG A 13 17.19 12.83 20.77
N PHE A 14 18.49 12.59 20.95
CA PHE A 14 19.03 11.79 22.03
C PHE A 14 20.05 12.61 22.82
N GLY A 15 19.69 12.99 24.05
CA GLY A 15 20.48 13.88 24.90
C GLY A 15 20.61 15.31 24.36
N GLY A 16 21.56 16.08 24.90
CA GLY A 16 21.69 17.53 24.62
C GLY A 16 22.28 17.90 23.26
N ARG A 17 22.92 16.97 22.53
CA ARG A 17 23.59 17.26 21.24
C ARG A 17 23.56 16.10 20.21
N GLY A 18 22.82 15.02 20.45
CA GLY A 18 22.81 13.82 19.61
C GLY A 18 21.46 13.51 18.96
N PHE A 19 21.48 12.63 17.96
CA PHE A 19 20.32 12.05 17.32
C PHE A 19 20.43 10.52 17.35
N GLN A 20 19.32 9.82 17.57
CA GLN A 20 19.21 8.36 17.49
C GLN A 20 18.22 7.98 16.39
N VAL A 21 18.47 6.88 15.69
CA VAL A 21 17.52 6.29 14.74
C VAL A 21 16.23 5.95 15.49
N ARG A 22 15.10 6.43 14.98
CA ARG A 22 13.79 6.15 15.57
C ARG A 22 13.54 4.64 15.51
N SER A 23 13.31 4.00 16.65
CA SER A 23 12.78 2.63 16.67
C SER A 23 11.32 2.66 16.23
N VAL A 24 10.97 1.91 15.19
CA VAL A 24 9.59 1.77 14.71
C VAL A 24 8.91 0.64 15.47
N SER A 25 7.86 0.95 16.22
CA SER A 25 7.04 -0.05 16.91
C SER A 25 5.95 -0.61 16.00
N ALA A 26 5.39 -1.78 16.34
CA ALA A 26 4.22 -2.32 15.64
C ALA A 26 3.03 -1.35 15.67
N ASN A 27 2.88 -0.56 16.73
CA ASN A 27 1.84 0.46 16.85
C ASN A 27 2.10 1.65 15.91
N ASP A 28 3.36 2.04 15.69
CA ASP A 28 3.69 3.06 14.69
C ASP A 28 3.31 2.59 13.27
N ILE A 29 3.59 1.32 12.94
CA ILE A 29 3.22 0.73 11.64
C ILE A 29 1.70 0.66 11.50
N ALA A 30 0.99 0.20 12.52
CA ALA A 30 -0.46 0.11 12.50
C ALA A 30 -1.11 1.49 12.30
N GLY A 31 -0.67 2.50 13.05
CA GLY A 31 -1.15 3.87 12.90
C GLY A 31 -0.88 4.45 11.51
N ALA A 32 0.30 4.18 10.94
CA ALA A 32 0.64 4.66 9.61
C ALA A 32 -0.18 3.96 8.49
N VAL A 33 -0.49 2.67 8.63
CA VAL A 33 -1.39 1.97 7.70
C VAL A 33 -2.83 2.49 7.84
N GLU A 34 -3.29 2.79 9.06
CA GLU A 34 -4.61 3.38 9.27
C GLU A 34 -4.73 4.76 8.60
N VAL A 35 -3.74 5.63 8.79
CA VAL A 35 -3.67 6.94 8.13
C VAL A 35 -3.63 6.79 6.61
N ARG A 36 -2.81 5.87 6.08
CA ARG A 36 -2.78 5.56 4.64
C ARG A 36 -4.16 5.18 4.13
N GLY A 37 -4.85 4.27 4.82
CA GLY A 37 -6.18 3.82 4.44
C GLY A 37 -7.22 4.95 4.41
N VAL A 38 -7.13 5.93 5.31
CA VAL A 38 -7.98 7.12 5.27
C VAL A 38 -7.66 8.02 4.07
N LEU A 39 -6.38 8.25 3.79
CA LEU A 39 -5.94 9.10 2.69
C LEU A 39 -6.25 8.50 1.31
N GLU A 40 -5.93 7.21 1.10
CA GLU A 40 -6.26 6.48 -0.13
C GLU A 40 -7.78 6.32 -0.28
N GLY A 41 -8.52 6.11 0.83
CA GLY A 41 -9.97 6.11 0.83
C GLY A 41 -10.57 7.42 0.34
N LEU A 42 -10.06 8.55 0.85
CA LEU A 42 -10.47 9.88 0.39
C LEU A 42 -10.16 10.08 -1.10
N ALA A 43 -8.97 9.66 -1.55
CA ALA A 43 -8.61 9.72 -2.97
C ALA A 43 -9.57 8.91 -3.85
N ALA A 44 -9.90 7.69 -3.43
CA ALA A 44 -10.83 6.81 -4.13
C ALA A 44 -12.24 7.42 -4.21
N ARG A 45 -12.75 7.99 -3.10
CA ARG A 45 -14.03 8.71 -3.09
C ARG A 45 -14.05 9.85 -4.11
N LEU A 46 -13.07 10.73 -4.02
CA LEU A 46 -13.01 11.91 -4.88
C LEU A 46 -12.87 11.53 -6.36
N THR A 47 -12.11 10.47 -6.66
CA THR A 47 -11.98 9.94 -8.01
C THR A 47 -13.31 9.41 -8.54
N ALA A 48 -14.06 8.65 -7.72
CA ALA A 48 -15.38 8.16 -8.12
C ALA A 48 -16.38 9.30 -8.33
N GLU A 49 -16.45 10.27 -7.40
CA GLU A 49 -17.39 11.40 -7.45
C GLU A 49 -17.10 12.35 -8.62
N ARG A 50 -15.81 12.52 -8.99
CA ARG A 50 -15.39 13.39 -10.11
C ARG A 50 -15.39 12.68 -11.47
N GLY A 51 -15.34 11.34 -11.46
CA GLY A 51 -15.26 10.49 -12.63
C GLY A 51 -13.82 10.23 -13.08
N LEU A 52 -13.57 9.02 -13.57
CA LEU A 52 -12.28 8.62 -14.15
C LEU A 52 -12.10 9.23 -15.54
N SER A 53 -10.90 9.74 -15.82
CA SER A 53 -10.53 10.04 -17.21
C SER A 53 -10.43 8.74 -18.03
N PRO A 54 -10.59 8.79 -19.36
CA PRO A 54 -10.39 7.64 -20.23
C PRO A 54 -9.02 6.97 -20.03
N GLU A 55 -7.97 7.77 -19.85
CA GLU A 55 -6.60 7.30 -19.64
C GLU A 55 -6.43 6.63 -18.27
N GLY A 56 -7.00 7.22 -17.22
CA GLY A 56 -6.97 6.66 -15.87
C GLY A 56 -7.73 5.33 -15.82
N ARG A 57 -8.90 5.26 -16.45
CA ARG A 57 -9.67 4.02 -16.56
C ARG A 57 -8.87 2.92 -17.27
N ALA A 58 -8.30 3.21 -18.43
CA ALA A 58 -7.52 2.24 -19.19
C ALA A 58 -6.28 1.75 -18.41
N ALA A 59 -5.63 2.63 -17.65
CA ALA A 59 -4.49 2.26 -16.80
C ALA A 59 -4.90 1.32 -15.65
N LEU A 60 -6.05 1.56 -15.01
CA LEU A 60 -6.57 0.68 -13.96
C LEU A 60 -6.97 -0.69 -14.54
N GLU A 61 -7.68 -0.71 -15.67
CA GLU A 61 -8.07 -1.95 -16.36
C GLU A 61 -6.84 -2.79 -16.74
N LEU A 62 -5.76 -2.15 -17.19
CA LEU A 62 -4.51 -2.85 -17.51
C LEU A 62 -3.84 -3.45 -16.27
N CYS A 63 -3.74 -2.71 -15.16
CA CYS A 63 -3.22 -3.24 -13.89
C CYS A 63 -4.03 -4.46 -13.43
N LEU A 64 -5.35 -4.40 -13.54
CA LEU A 64 -6.24 -5.50 -13.15
C LEU A 64 -6.03 -6.74 -14.01
N LEU A 65 -6.01 -6.57 -15.34
CA LEU A 65 -5.77 -7.66 -16.29
C LEU A 65 -4.41 -8.35 -16.04
N GLN A 66 -3.33 -7.56 -15.90
CA GLN A 66 -1.99 -8.12 -15.67
C GLN A 66 -1.90 -8.87 -14.33
N GLY A 67 -2.58 -8.38 -13.29
CA GLY A 67 -2.66 -9.10 -12.02
C GLY A 67 -3.50 -10.38 -12.13
N ASP A 68 -4.58 -10.38 -12.91
CA ASP A 68 -5.40 -11.58 -13.14
C ASP A 68 -4.57 -12.69 -13.81
N GLU A 69 -3.84 -12.34 -14.87
CA GLU A 69 -2.91 -13.25 -15.56
C GLU A 69 -1.83 -13.79 -14.61
N LEU A 70 -1.28 -12.93 -13.74
CA LEU A 70 -0.24 -13.31 -12.78
C LEU A 70 -0.73 -14.35 -11.77
N PHE A 71 -1.96 -14.20 -11.26
CA PHE A 71 -2.52 -15.10 -10.25
C PHE A 71 -3.20 -16.35 -10.82
N GLU A 72 -3.50 -16.39 -12.13
CA GLU A 72 -4.23 -17.51 -12.76
C GLU A 72 -3.58 -18.88 -12.50
N LYS A 73 -2.24 -18.93 -12.45
CA LYS A 73 -1.47 -20.18 -12.23
C LYS A 73 -1.60 -20.78 -10.83
N GLY A 74 -2.21 -20.09 -9.87
CA GLY A 74 -2.48 -20.63 -8.53
C GLY A 74 -1.31 -20.59 -7.53
N PHE A 75 -0.18 -19.99 -7.90
CA PHE A 75 0.99 -19.78 -7.03
C PHE A 75 1.78 -18.53 -7.46
N VAL A 76 2.67 -18.03 -6.61
CA VAL A 76 3.59 -16.93 -6.92
C VAL A 76 5.03 -17.26 -6.54
N THR A 77 5.96 -16.70 -7.30
CA THR A 77 7.39 -16.61 -7.02
C THR A 77 7.76 -15.23 -6.50
N GLU A 78 9.02 -15.01 -6.10
CA GLU A 78 9.48 -13.66 -5.73
C GLU A 78 9.41 -12.69 -6.91
N ASP A 79 9.85 -13.12 -8.10
CA ASP A 79 9.81 -12.31 -9.32
C ASP A 79 8.36 -11.91 -9.68
N ASP A 80 7.39 -12.80 -9.47
CA ASP A 80 5.97 -12.45 -9.63
C ASP A 80 5.54 -11.36 -8.64
N LEU A 81 6.01 -11.43 -7.39
CA LEU A 81 5.67 -10.41 -6.39
C LEU A 81 6.34 -9.07 -6.67
N GLU A 82 7.51 -9.05 -7.32
CA GLU A 82 8.14 -7.82 -7.83
C GLU A 82 7.29 -7.21 -8.95
N VAL A 83 6.80 -8.02 -9.89
CA VAL A 83 5.89 -7.54 -10.95
C VAL A 83 4.58 -7.02 -10.34
N TYR A 84 3.97 -7.78 -9.43
CA TYR A 84 2.73 -7.37 -8.77
C TYR A 84 2.91 -6.08 -7.96
N HIS A 85 4.08 -5.88 -7.35
CA HIS A 85 4.40 -4.64 -6.64
C HIS A 85 4.29 -3.41 -7.55
N ASP A 86 4.87 -3.47 -8.74
CA ASP A 86 4.79 -2.39 -9.74
C ASP A 86 3.33 -2.15 -10.19
N LEU A 87 2.55 -3.22 -10.41
CA LEU A 87 1.13 -3.12 -10.76
C LEU A 87 0.30 -2.45 -9.66
N ASN A 88 0.49 -2.89 -8.41
CA ASN A 88 -0.16 -2.31 -7.23
C ASN A 88 0.20 -0.83 -7.08
N MET A 89 1.48 -0.49 -7.16
CA MET A 89 1.96 0.90 -7.13
C MET A 89 1.27 1.76 -8.18
N ARG A 90 1.21 1.28 -9.43
CA ARG A 90 0.54 2.01 -10.51
C ARG A 90 -0.96 2.18 -10.23
N PHE A 91 -1.64 1.14 -9.76
CA PHE A 91 -3.08 1.17 -9.46
C PHE A 91 -3.41 2.27 -8.44
N HIS A 92 -2.69 2.28 -7.32
CA HIS A 92 -2.85 3.30 -6.27
C HIS A 92 -2.53 4.71 -6.78
N GLN A 93 -1.46 4.87 -7.56
CA GLN A 93 -1.05 6.15 -8.11
C GLN A 93 -2.12 6.76 -9.03
N VAL A 94 -2.77 5.95 -9.88
CA VAL A 94 -3.85 6.43 -10.75
C VAL A 94 -5.01 7.00 -9.92
N ILE A 95 -5.37 6.34 -8.81
CA ILE A 95 -6.46 6.81 -7.93
C ILE A 95 -6.07 8.13 -7.25
N ILE A 96 -4.84 8.24 -6.77
CA ILE A 96 -4.35 9.46 -6.14
C ILE A 96 -4.36 10.63 -7.14
N GLU A 97 -3.89 10.40 -8.37
CA GLU A 97 -3.91 11.39 -9.46
C GLU A 97 -5.34 11.78 -9.85
N GLY A 98 -6.22 10.79 -10.00
CA GLY A 98 -7.63 10.96 -10.33
C GLY A 98 -8.42 11.73 -9.27
N SER A 99 -7.93 11.75 -8.03
CA SER A 99 -8.52 12.56 -6.96
C SER A 99 -8.35 14.06 -7.19
N HIS A 100 -7.47 14.50 -8.10
CA HIS A 100 -7.10 15.89 -8.36
C HIS A 100 -6.91 16.73 -7.08
N THR A 101 -6.27 16.14 -6.07
CA THR A 101 -6.07 16.76 -4.77
C THR A 101 -4.60 16.58 -4.35
N PRO A 102 -3.70 17.49 -4.76
CA PRO A 102 -2.26 17.39 -4.49
C PRO A 102 -1.91 17.19 -3.00
N ALA A 103 -2.71 17.79 -2.11
CA ALA A 103 -2.52 17.64 -0.66
C ALA A 103 -2.62 16.19 -0.16
N ILE A 104 -3.36 15.30 -0.85
CA ILE A 104 -3.42 13.88 -0.50
C ILE A 104 -2.09 13.19 -0.82
N ALA A 105 -1.54 13.45 -2.01
CA ALA A 105 -0.24 12.90 -2.41
C ALA A 105 0.88 13.38 -1.47
N ASP A 106 0.88 14.66 -1.09
CA ASP A 106 1.83 15.22 -0.13
C ASP A 106 1.73 14.55 1.24
N ALA A 107 0.50 14.29 1.72
CA ALA A 107 0.25 13.64 2.99
C ALA A 107 0.69 12.16 2.97
N LEU A 108 0.42 11.44 1.88
CA LEU A 108 0.86 10.06 1.69
C LEU A 108 2.38 9.95 1.66
N THR A 109 3.05 10.84 0.92
CA THR A 109 4.52 10.89 0.86
C THR A 109 5.14 11.05 2.26
N ARG A 110 4.53 11.87 3.12
CA ARG A 110 4.98 12.04 4.50
C ARG A 110 4.69 10.83 5.40
N ASN A 111 3.61 10.11 5.13
CA ASN A 111 3.26 8.91 5.86
C ASN A 111 4.16 7.72 5.49
N ASP A 112 4.72 7.73 4.27
CA ASP A 112 5.55 6.66 3.72
C ASP A 112 6.99 6.62 4.27
N HIS A 113 7.38 7.55 5.14
CA HIS A 113 8.71 7.55 5.79
C HIS A 113 8.92 6.39 6.79
N LEU A 114 7.88 5.63 7.13
CA LEU A 114 7.98 4.43 7.95
C LEU A 114 8.08 3.17 7.05
N PRO A 115 9.16 2.37 7.18
CA PRO A 115 9.24 1.05 6.54
C PRO A 115 7.99 0.23 6.89
N PHE A 116 7.48 -0.55 5.93
CA PHE A 116 6.28 -1.41 6.05
C PHE A 116 4.91 -0.69 6.09
N ALA A 117 4.87 0.64 6.20
CA ALA A 117 3.60 1.40 6.20
C ALA A 117 3.17 1.91 4.82
N SER A 118 4.09 1.99 3.87
CA SER A 118 3.80 2.48 2.52
C SER A 118 3.11 1.43 1.65
N ALA A 119 2.23 1.84 0.73
CA ALA A 119 1.75 0.98 -0.36
C ALA A 119 2.89 0.50 -1.26
N THR A 120 4.04 1.19 -1.22
CA THR A 120 5.29 0.85 -1.90
C THR A 120 6.15 -0.15 -1.13
N ALA A 121 5.82 -0.49 0.12
CA ALA A 121 6.61 -1.43 0.92
C ALA A 121 5.93 -2.81 0.93
N LEU A 122 6.32 -3.69 0.01
CA LEU A 122 5.80 -5.06 -0.06
C LEU A 122 6.69 -6.00 0.74
N ALA A 123 6.18 -6.43 1.89
CA ALA A 123 6.87 -7.31 2.81
C ALA A 123 6.46 -8.77 2.55
N VAL A 124 7.42 -9.64 2.24
CA VAL A 124 7.21 -11.04 1.84
C VAL A 124 7.83 -12.01 2.84
N ASP A 125 7.06 -13.02 3.27
CA ASP A 125 7.60 -14.19 3.96
C ASP A 125 7.95 -15.30 2.97
N ARG A 126 9.24 -15.41 2.67
CA ARG A 126 9.79 -16.37 1.70
C ARG A 126 9.61 -17.83 2.12
N LYS A 127 9.33 -18.09 3.39
CA LYS A 127 9.16 -19.45 3.91
C LYS A 127 7.73 -19.97 3.72
N ASP A 128 6.80 -19.13 3.29
CA ASP A 128 5.39 -19.49 3.10
C ASP A 128 4.78 -18.80 1.86
N MET A 129 5.35 -19.09 0.69
CA MET A 129 4.89 -18.52 -0.59
C MET A 129 3.43 -18.87 -0.91
N ALA A 130 2.92 -20.01 -0.43
CA ALA A 130 1.51 -20.36 -0.58
C ALA A 130 0.58 -19.40 0.18
N ARG A 131 1.03 -18.90 1.35
CA ARG A 131 0.31 -17.87 2.09
C ARG A 131 0.42 -16.51 1.41
N GLU A 132 1.60 -16.14 0.92
CA GLU A 132 1.77 -14.89 0.17
C GLU A 132 0.91 -14.87 -1.10
N TYR A 133 0.81 -15.98 -1.83
CA TYR A 133 -0.15 -16.14 -2.94
C TYR A 133 -1.57 -15.73 -2.50
N ARG A 134 -2.10 -16.33 -1.43
CA ARG A 134 -3.47 -16.04 -0.96
C ARG A 134 -3.64 -14.59 -0.55
N ARG A 135 -2.65 -14.02 0.13
CA ARG A 135 -2.67 -12.64 0.61
C ARG A 135 -2.72 -11.64 -0.54
N PHE A 136 -1.81 -11.77 -1.52
CA PHE A 136 -1.75 -10.84 -2.64
C PHE A 136 -2.89 -11.05 -3.64
N ASN A 137 -3.32 -12.29 -3.87
CA ASN A 137 -4.51 -12.56 -4.67
C ASN A 137 -5.77 -11.93 -4.05
N TYR A 138 -5.96 -12.03 -2.73
CA TYR A 138 -7.08 -11.36 -2.06
C TYR A 138 -7.01 -9.83 -2.20
N ALA A 139 -5.83 -9.25 -2.00
CA ALA A 139 -5.62 -7.81 -2.18
C ALA A 139 -5.96 -7.35 -3.61
N HIS A 140 -5.58 -8.15 -4.61
CA HIS A 140 -5.91 -7.92 -6.02
C HIS A 140 -7.43 -7.99 -6.29
N MET A 141 -8.13 -8.97 -5.70
CA MET A 141 -9.61 -9.05 -5.79
C MET A 141 -10.31 -7.84 -5.15
N GLN A 142 -9.70 -7.23 -4.13
CA GLN A 142 -10.21 -5.97 -3.58
C GLN A 142 -10.03 -4.80 -4.57
N HIS A 143 -8.94 -4.76 -5.35
CA HIS A 143 -8.74 -3.74 -6.39
C HIS A 143 -9.84 -3.77 -7.45
N HIS A 144 -10.28 -4.96 -7.87
CA HIS A 144 -11.44 -5.11 -8.76
C HIS A 144 -12.71 -4.48 -8.17
N SER A 145 -12.94 -4.70 -6.87
CA SER A 145 -14.10 -4.12 -6.18
C SER A 145 -14.00 -2.59 -6.10
N VAL A 146 -12.80 -2.05 -5.83
CA VAL A 146 -12.53 -0.60 -5.85
C VAL A 146 -12.80 -0.04 -7.24
N PHE A 147 -12.23 -0.65 -8.29
CA PHE A 147 -12.42 -0.22 -9.67
C PHE A 147 -13.91 -0.20 -10.07
N ASP A 148 -14.67 -1.23 -9.74
CA ASP A 148 -16.12 -1.27 -9.95
C ASP A 148 -16.84 -0.08 -9.29
N ALA A 149 -16.48 0.28 -8.05
CA ALA A 149 -17.05 1.47 -7.41
C ALA A 149 -16.62 2.78 -8.09
N LEU A 150 -15.38 2.88 -8.56
CA LEU A 150 -14.88 4.06 -9.28
C LEU A 150 -15.65 4.28 -10.58
N VAL A 151 -15.81 3.25 -11.42
CA VAL A 151 -16.50 3.38 -12.72
C VAL A 151 -17.99 3.65 -12.58
N ASN A 152 -18.61 3.21 -11.49
CA ASN A 152 -20.02 3.46 -11.19
C ASN A 152 -20.26 4.74 -10.35
N GLY A 153 -19.22 5.53 -10.08
CA GLY A 153 -19.34 6.79 -9.32
C GLY A 153 -19.75 6.61 -7.85
N GLN A 154 -19.47 5.44 -7.25
CA GLN A 154 -19.93 5.07 -5.91
C GLN A 154 -18.93 5.52 -4.84
N GLY A 155 -18.81 6.83 -4.62
CA GLY A 155 -17.79 7.45 -3.76
C GLY A 155 -17.67 6.84 -2.36
N ALA A 156 -18.77 6.70 -1.63
CA ALA A 156 -18.75 6.14 -0.28
C ALA A 156 -18.30 4.66 -0.26
N ARG A 157 -18.68 3.88 -1.29
CA ARG A 157 -18.27 2.48 -1.43
C ARG A 157 -16.77 2.40 -1.75
N ALA A 158 -16.29 3.24 -2.67
CA ALA A 158 -14.88 3.33 -3.04
C ALA A 158 -14.00 3.67 -1.81
N GLU A 159 -14.41 4.64 -0.99
CA GLU A 159 -13.72 5.00 0.25
C GLU A 159 -13.60 3.82 1.21
N ALA A 160 -14.74 3.19 1.51
CA ALA A 160 -14.79 2.10 2.47
C ALA A 160 -13.93 0.90 2.02
N MET A 161 -13.99 0.55 0.73
CA MET A 161 -13.22 -0.57 0.19
C MET A 161 -11.72 -0.29 0.18
N MET A 162 -11.31 0.92 -0.20
CA MET A 162 -9.90 1.28 -0.21
C MET A 162 -9.30 1.36 1.21
N ARG A 163 -10.08 1.89 2.17
CA ARG A 163 -9.68 1.89 3.57
C ARG A 163 -9.54 0.47 4.13
N GLU A 164 -10.48 -0.43 3.81
CA GLU A 164 -10.36 -1.84 4.22
C GLU A 164 -9.20 -2.54 3.53
N HIS A 165 -8.93 -2.27 2.25
CA HIS A 165 -7.79 -2.81 1.52
C HIS A 165 -6.46 -2.46 2.21
N ALA A 166 -6.26 -1.20 2.60
CA ALA A 166 -5.06 -0.81 3.34
C ALA A 166 -4.94 -1.57 4.67
N ASN A 167 -6.03 -1.65 5.44
CA ASN A 167 -6.07 -2.31 6.76
C ASN A 167 -5.95 -3.84 6.69
N ALA A 168 -6.35 -4.46 5.58
CA ALA A 168 -6.18 -5.89 5.37
C ALA A 168 -4.70 -6.29 5.49
N THR A 169 -3.76 -5.39 5.16
CA THR A 169 -2.32 -5.58 5.38
C THR A 169 -1.99 -5.91 6.85
N LEU A 170 -2.59 -5.20 7.80
CA LEU A 170 -2.35 -5.41 9.25
C LEU A 170 -3.04 -6.69 9.74
N ARG A 171 -4.31 -6.87 9.36
CA ARG A 171 -5.08 -8.04 9.82
C ARG A 171 -4.53 -9.34 9.26
N TYR A 172 -4.01 -9.36 8.03
CA TYR A 172 -3.32 -10.54 7.50
C TYR A 172 -2.00 -10.84 8.24
N ALA A 173 -1.27 -9.80 8.65
CA ALA A 173 -0.09 -9.97 9.48
C ALA A 173 -0.45 -10.59 10.84
N GLU A 174 -1.59 -10.24 11.44
CA GLU A 174 -2.04 -10.79 12.74
C GLU A 174 -2.73 -12.17 12.62
N ILE A 175 -3.66 -12.33 11.68
CA ILE A 175 -4.49 -13.55 11.51
C ILE A 175 -3.63 -14.77 11.13
N PHE A 176 -2.50 -14.55 10.47
CA PHE A 176 -1.61 -15.64 10.05
C PHE A 176 -0.20 -15.59 10.66
N SER A 177 0.13 -14.63 11.54
CA SER A 177 1.37 -14.71 12.31
C SER A 177 1.20 -15.53 13.59
N SER A 178 1.81 -16.71 13.59
CA SER A 178 2.35 -17.24 14.84
C SER A 178 3.70 -16.54 15.11
N ALA A 179 3.72 -15.61 16.05
CA ALA A 179 4.84 -15.13 16.90
C ALA A 179 6.29 -14.95 16.35
N VAL A 180 6.58 -15.01 15.04
CA VAL A 180 7.97 -15.05 14.53
C VAL A 180 8.16 -14.17 13.29
N ALA A 181 7.90 -12.86 13.40
CA ALA A 181 7.90 -11.95 12.23
C ALA A 181 9.27 -11.27 11.94
N SER A 182 10.15 -11.11 12.93
CA SER A 182 11.31 -10.20 12.80
C SER A 182 12.44 -10.71 11.88
N GLU A 183 12.65 -12.02 11.74
CA GLU A 183 13.75 -12.61 10.94
C GLU A 183 13.30 -13.17 9.57
N ARG A 184 11.99 -13.23 9.29
CA ARG A 184 11.44 -13.96 8.12
C ARG A 184 10.97 -13.05 6.99
N MET A 185 10.84 -11.76 7.28
CA MET A 185 10.24 -10.79 6.38
C MET A 185 11.33 -10.06 5.59
N ARG A 186 11.27 -10.10 4.25
CA ARG A 186 12.09 -9.21 3.41
C ARG A 186 11.19 -8.14 2.80
N VAL A 187 11.61 -6.89 2.87
CA VAL A 187 10.99 -5.82 2.08
C VAL A 187 11.55 -5.95 0.67
N ILE A 188 10.66 -6.13 -0.30
CA ILE A 188 11.00 -5.94 -1.70
C ILE A 188 11.11 -4.42 -1.89
N GLN A 189 12.34 -3.94 -2.01
CA GLN A 189 12.66 -2.59 -2.45
C GLN A 189 13.32 -2.71 -3.81
N ARG A 190 12.80 -2.02 -4.83
CA ARG A 190 13.54 -1.90 -6.08
C ARG A 190 14.81 -1.08 -5.84
N SER A 191 15.89 -1.50 -6.48
CA SER A 191 17.03 -0.63 -6.72
C SER A 191 16.64 0.32 -7.85
N ASP A 192 16.94 1.60 -7.66
CA ASP A 192 16.74 2.69 -8.63
C ASP A 192 17.20 2.31 -10.05
#